data_AF-A0A956Y499-F1
#
_entry.id   AF-A0A956Y499-F1
#
_cell.length_a   1.000
_cell.length_b   1.000
_cell.length_c   1.000
_cell.angle_alpha   90.00
_cell.angle_beta   90.00
_cell.angle_gamma   90.00
#
_symmetry.space_group_name_H-M   'P 1'
#
loop_
_entity.id
_entity.type
_entity.pdbx_description
1 polymer ?
#
loop_
_entity_poly.entity_id
_entity_poly.type
_entity_poly.pdbx_seq_one_letter_code
_entity_poly.pdbx_strand_id
1 'polypeptide(L)' 'RSQTDSITIELNWQDAAPSQVVSAYQLSGTDPKAANSFENPNRVVSKAISAPAIEDGKVTLVVPPLSFTTLDVRV' A
#
# COMPACT_ATOMS: atom_id res chain seq x y z
N ARG A 1 -4.14 -10.53 -4.98
CA ARG A 1 -4.62 -10.00 -3.68
C ARG A 1 -4.92 -11.17 -2.76
N SER A 2 -4.42 -11.14 -1.53
CA SER A 2 -4.77 -12.14 -0.51
C SER A 2 -6.10 -11.77 0.16
N GLN A 3 -6.84 -12.78 0.63
CA GLN A 3 -8.11 -12.60 1.34
C GLN A 3 -7.94 -12.61 2.87
N THR A 4 -6.92 -13.32 3.37
CA THR A 4 -6.75 -13.63 4.79
C THR A 4 -5.43 -13.12 5.35
N ASP A 5 -4.35 -13.31 4.59
CA ASP A 5 -3.00 -13.09 5.08
C ASP A 5 -2.35 -11.88 4.42
N SER A 6 -1.47 -11.20 5.16
CA SER A 6 -0.57 -10.23 4.55
C SER A 6 0.41 -10.95 3.64
N ILE A 7 0.73 -10.33 2.51
CA ILE A 7 1.69 -10.87 1.55
C ILE A 7 2.83 -9.89 1.34
N THR A 8 4.04 -10.41 1.25
CA THR A 8 5.20 -9.64 0.81
C THR A 8 5.21 -9.60 -0.71
N ILE A 9 5.35 -8.41 -1.29
CA ILE A 9 5.49 -8.19 -2.72
C ILE A 9 6.80 -7.45 -3.02
N GLU A 10 7.36 -7.72 -4.19
CA GLU A 10 8.51 -7.02 -4.73
C GLU A 10 8.06 -6.28 -6.01
N LEU A 11 8.21 -4.95 -6.02
CA LEU A 11 8.01 -4.15 -7.21
C LEU A 11 9.36 -4.02 -7.92
N ASN A 12 9.39 -4.45 -9.18
CA ASN A 12 10.56 -4.41 -10.05
C ASN A 12 10.26 -3.52 -11.25
N TRP A 13 10.93 -2.37 -11.34
CA TRP A 13 10.86 -1.53 -12.53
C TRP A 13 11.77 -2.11 -13.61
N GLN A 14 11.24 -2.30 -14.82
CA GLN A 14 11.98 -2.91 -15.94
C GLN A 14 12.81 -1.90 -16.75
N ASP A 15 12.63 -0.61 -16.50
CA ASP A 15 13.32 0.47 -17.22
C ASP A 15 13.58 1.67 -16.29
N ALA A 16 12.73 2.70 -16.34
CA ALA A 16 12.84 3.89 -15.50
C ALA A 16 12.43 3.61 -14.03
N ALA A 17 13.33 2.97 -13.27
CA ALA A 17 13.19 2.86 -11.83
C ALA A 17 13.22 4.25 -11.19
N PRO A 18 12.30 4.57 -10.27
CA PRO A 18 12.31 5.85 -9.58
C PRO A 18 13.56 6.00 -8.72
N SER A 19 13.99 7.23 -8.47
CA SER A 19 15.07 7.52 -7.54
C SER A 19 14.61 7.45 -6.08
N GLN A 20 13.31 7.61 -5.82
CA GLN A 20 12.78 7.68 -4.46
C GLN A 20 11.27 7.35 -4.42
N VAL A 21 10.83 6.65 -3.36
CA VAL A 21 9.43 6.67 -2.92
C VAL A 21 9.23 7.84 -1.96
N VAL A 22 8.43 8.83 -2.36
CA VAL A 22 8.22 10.08 -1.60
C VAL A 22 7.24 9.86 -0.47
N SER A 23 6.14 9.15 -0.73
CA SER A 23 5.13 8.81 0.26
C SER A 23 4.43 7.51 -0.10
N ALA A 24 3.89 6.84 0.91
CA ALA A 24 3.17 5.58 0.73
C ALA A 24 1.92 5.57 1.61
N TYR A 25 0.83 5.06 1.05
CA TYR A 25 -0.45 4.95 1.75
C TYR A 25 -1.07 3.59 1.52
N GLN A 26 -1.79 3.13 2.53
CA GLN A 26 -2.47 1.84 2.49
C GLN A 26 -3.89 1.97 3.02
N LEU A 27 -4.81 1.33 2.31
CA LEU A 27 -6.22 1.21 2.67
C LEU A 27 -6.51 -0.26 2.93
N SER A 28 -6.98 -0.59 4.13
CA SER A 28 -7.49 -1.91 4.46
C SER A 28 -8.58 -1.81 5.52
N GLY A 29 -9.43 -2.83 5.60
CA GLY A 29 -10.48 -2.97 6.61
C GLY A 29 -10.40 -4.32 7.30
N THR A 30 -11.12 -4.48 8.41
CA THR A 30 -11.22 -5.76 9.15
C THR A 30 -12.29 -6.69 8.60
N ASP A 31 -13.16 -6.19 7.71
CA ASP A 31 -14.24 -6.93 7.06
C ASP A 31 -14.33 -6.49 5.59
N PRO A 32 -14.49 -7.40 4.61
CA PRO A 32 -14.63 -7.06 3.18
C PRO A 32 -15.81 -6.15 2.86
N LYS A 33 -16.85 -6.14 3.70
CA LYS A 33 -18.05 -5.31 3.61
C LYS A 33 -17.98 -4.10 4.54
N ALA A 34 -16.83 -3.85 5.19
CA ALA A 34 -16.67 -2.63 5.97
C ALA A 34 -16.83 -1.40 5.08
N ALA A 35 -17.71 -0.50 5.50
CA ALA A 35 -18.00 0.74 4.80
C ALA A 35 -18.10 1.90 5.80
N ASN A 36 -17.89 3.10 5.30
CA ASN A 36 -18.11 4.34 6.04
C ASN A 36 -19.61 4.64 6.09
N SER A 37 -20.10 5.12 7.23
CA SER A 37 -21.48 5.60 7.42
C SER A 37 -21.48 7.04 7.92
N PHE A 38 -22.64 7.66 8.09
CA PHE A 38 -22.72 8.99 8.70
C PHE A 38 -22.25 8.98 10.16
N GLU A 39 -22.56 7.93 10.90
CA GLU A 39 -22.16 7.75 12.31
C GLU A 39 -20.67 7.40 12.43
N ASN A 40 -20.12 6.68 11.45
CA ASN A 40 -18.72 6.25 11.41
C ASN A 40 -18.08 6.59 10.05
N PRO A 41 -17.78 7.86 9.77
CA PRO A 41 -17.35 8.29 8.44
C PRO A 41 -15.92 7.85 8.08
N ASN A 42 -15.11 7.46 9.06
CA ASN A 42 -13.69 7.14 8.89
C ASN A 42 -13.36 5.67 9.23
N ARG A 43 -14.31 4.75 9.02
CA ARG A 43 -14.14 3.32 9.35
C ARG A 43 -13.13 2.62 8.42
N VAL A 44 -13.10 3.00 7.15
CA VAL A 44 -12.19 2.50 6.11
C VAL A 44 -11.61 3.72 5.40
N VAL A 45 -10.39 4.08 5.78
CA VAL A 45 -9.65 5.25 5.27
C VAL A 45 -8.19 4.88 5.03
N SER A 46 -7.54 5.57 4.10
CA SER A 46 -6.13 5.37 3.84
C SER A 46 -5.31 5.84 5.04
N LYS A 47 -4.24 5.10 5.33
CA LYS A 47 -3.27 5.43 6.37
C LYS A 47 -1.91 5.56 5.71
N ALA A 48 -1.17 6.60 6.09
CA ALA A 48 0.22 6.72 5.72
C ALA A 48 1.00 5.53 6.31
N ILE A 49 1.90 4.97 5.51
CA ILE A 49 2.89 3.98 5.95
C ILE A 49 4.28 4.55 5.70
N SER A 50 5.30 3.96 6.31
CA SER A 50 6.68 4.31 6.01
C SER A 50 6.94 4.10 4.51
N ALA A 51 7.45 5.14 3.84
CA ALA A 51 7.86 5.02 2.46
C ALA A 51 8.99 3.97 2.36
N PRO A 52 8.82 2.89 1.59
CA PRO A 52 9.85 1.88 1.44
C PRO A 52 11.07 2.47 0.71
N ALA A 53 12.25 2.00 1.08
CA ALA A 53 13.47 2.30 0.34
C ALA A 53 13.44 1.62 -1.03
N ILE A 54 14.14 2.22 -1.99
CA ILE A 54 14.45 1.59 -3.26
C ILE A 54 15.83 0.95 -3.11
N GLU A 55 15.89 -0.38 -3.17
CA GLU A 55 17.10 -1.17 -3.05
C GLU A 55 17.31 -1.93 -4.36
N ASP A 56 18.45 -1.73 -5.02
CA ASP A 56 18.78 -2.33 -6.31
C ASP A 56 17.70 -2.14 -7.40
N GLY A 57 17.04 -0.97 -7.40
CA GLY A 57 15.96 -0.65 -8.34
C GLY A 57 14.62 -1.34 -8.01
N LYS A 58 14.48 -1.87 -6.79
CA LYS A 58 13.30 -2.60 -6.33
C LYS A 58 12.72 -2.03 -5.05
N VAL A 59 11.44 -2.32 -4.81
CA VAL A 59 10.75 -1.98 -3.57
C VAL A 59 10.10 -3.23 -3.00
N THR A 60 10.37 -3.52 -1.73
CA THR A 60 9.69 -4.59 -0.99
C THR A 60 8.62 -4.00 -0.06
N LEU A 61 7.41 -4.56 -0.10
CA LEU A 61 6.27 -4.12 0.70
C LEU A 61 5.53 -5.32 1.30
N VAL A 62 5.03 -5.15 2.52
CA VAL A 62 4.04 -6.08 3.10
C VAL A 62 2.67 -5.45 2.94
N VAL A 63 1.79 -6.09 2.15
CA VAL A 63 0.43 -5.60 1.91
C VAL A 63 -0.59 -6.49 2.65
N PRO A 64 -1.51 -5.91 3.44
CA PRO A 64 -2.55 -6.66 4.15
C PRO A 64 -3.52 -7.37 3.20
N PRO A 65 -4.30 -8.33 3.70
CA PRO A 65 -5.42 -8.87 2.95
C PRO A 65 -6.38 -7.76 2.51
N LEU A 66 -6.96 -7.95 1.31
CA LEU A 66 -7.99 -7.07 0.74
C LEU A 66 -7.64 -5.58 0.79
N SER A 67 -6.37 -5.26 0.60
CA SER A 67 -5.86 -3.90 0.69
C SER A 67 -5.61 -3.26 -0.67
N PHE A 68 -5.57 -1.93 -0.66
CA PHE A 68 -5.00 -1.12 -1.72
C PHE A 68 -3.78 -0.37 -1.18
N THR A 69 -2.71 -0.33 -1.96
CA THR A 69 -1.48 0.40 -1.61
C THR A 69 -1.13 1.34 -2.76
N THR A 70 -0.76 2.57 -2.44
CA THR A 70 -0.32 3.57 -3.41
C THR A 70 1.03 4.12 -2.99
N LEU A 71 1.95 4.25 -3.95
CA LEU A 71 3.24 4.89 -3.78
C LEU A 71 3.27 6.14 -4.65
N ASP A 72 3.66 7.26 -4.05
CA ASP A 72 4.10 8.44 -4.79
C ASP A 72 5.61 8.32 -5.00
N VAL A 73 6.06 8.43 -6.24
CA VAL A 73 7.44 8.17 -6.62
C VAL A 73 8.03 9.33 -7.40
N ARG A 74 9.32 9.59 -7.16
CA ARG A 74 10.11 10.53 -7.95
C ARG A 74 10.92 9.74 -8.97
N VAL A 75 10.72 10.06 -10.25
CA VAL A 75 11.53 9.58 -11.37
C VAL A 75 12.69 10.55 -11.61
#